data_AF-A0A6L9ZGX3-F1
#
_entry.id   AF-A0A6L9ZGX3-F1
#
_cell.length_a   1.000
_cell.length_b   1.000
_cell.length_c   1.000
_cell.angle_alpha   90.00
_cell.angle_beta   90.00
_cell.angle_gamma   90.00
#
_symmetry.space_group_name_H-M   'P 1'
#
loop_
_entity.id
_entity.type
_entity.pdbx_description
1 polymer ?
#
loop_
_entity_poly.entity_id
_entity_poly.type
_entity_poly.pdbx_seq_one_letter_code
_entity_poly.pdbx_strand_id
1 'polypeptide(L)'
;MTIPGFDEKGNLPPGIHWTTWLEFQERFGTNVTRLRQIEGLKKAMEQLKAAGCRTIYINGSFVTSKPRPNDYDACWDTEDVDVNYILTHA
;
A
#
# COMPACT_ATOMS: atom_id res chain seq x y z
N MET A 1 0.44 -15.82 -7.15
CA MET A 1 -0.01 -14.74 -6.26
C MET A 1 0.35 -15.11 -4.84
N THR A 2 1.22 -14.30 -4.23
CA THR A 2 1.70 -14.42 -2.84
C THR A 2 0.70 -13.89 -1.81
N ILE A 3 -0.25 -13.04 -2.21
CA ILE A 3 -1.26 -12.46 -1.30
C ILE A 3 -2.35 -13.51 -1.01
N PRO A 4 -2.60 -13.87 0.27
CA PRO A 4 -3.61 -14.85 0.63
C PRO A 4 -5.05 -14.39 0.32
N GLY A 5 -5.96 -15.37 0.31
CA GLY A 5 -7.40 -15.11 0.26
C GLY A 5 -7.88 -14.35 1.50
N PHE A 6 -9.05 -13.73 1.40
CA PHE A 6 -9.68 -13.11 2.56
C PHE A 6 -10.33 -14.17 3.46
N ASP A 7 -10.42 -13.88 4.75
CA ASP A 7 -11.23 -14.63 5.70
C ASP A 7 -12.73 -14.39 5.49
N GLU A 8 -13.57 -15.05 6.30
CA GLU A 8 -15.03 -14.93 6.26
C GLU A 8 -15.53 -13.50 6.52
N LYS A 9 -14.71 -12.64 7.14
CA LYS A 9 -15.01 -11.23 7.42
C LYS A 9 -14.47 -10.30 6.34
N GLY A 10 -13.81 -10.82 5.32
CA GLY A 10 -13.25 -10.03 4.23
C GLY A 10 -11.88 -9.42 4.53
N ASN A 11 -11.18 -9.86 5.57
CA ASN A 11 -9.84 -9.37 5.92
C ASN A 11 -8.77 -10.32 5.43
N LEU A 12 -7.54 -9.83 5.23
CA LEU A 12 -6.40 -10.73 5.10
C LEU A 12 -6.17 -11.47 6.43
N PRO A 13 -5.66 -12.72 6.40
CA PRO A 13 -5.23 -13.40 7.61
C PRO A 13 -4.17 -12.58 8.36
N PRO A 14 -4.05 -12.71 9.69
CA PRO A 14 -3.05 -11.99 10.46
C PRO A 14 -1.61 -12.24 9.95
N GLY A 15 -0.81 -11.18 9.87
CA GLY A 15 0.61 -11.26 9.51
C GLY A 15 1.03 -10.24 8.45
N ILE A 16 2.33 -10.28 8.10
CA ILE A 16 2.91 -9.48 7.01
C ILE A 16 2.91 -10.35 5.75
N HIS A 17 2.24 -9.87 4.70
CA HIS A 17 2.14 -10.56 3.42
C HIS A 17 2.98 -9.81 2.39
N TRP A 18 4.23 -10.24 2.22
CA TRP A 18 5.13 -9.68 1.21
C TRP A 18 4.59 -9.92 -0.19
N THR A 19 4.66 -8.90 -1.03
CA THR A 19 4.15 -8.97 -2.40
C THR A 19 4.89 -8.01 -3.31
N THR A 20 4.80 -8.23 -4.62
CA THR A 20 5.29 -7.28 -5.61
C THR A 20 4.27 -6.17 -5.87
N TRP A 21 4.74 -5.04 -6.41
CA TRP A 21 3.83 -3.97 -6.82
C TRP A 21 2.81 -4.44 -7.87
N LEU A 22 3.24 -5.28 -8.84
CA LEU A 22 2.34 -5.82 -9.85
C LEU A 22 1.24 -6.69 -9.23
N GLU A 23 1.60 -7.63 -8.35
CA GLU A 23 0.62 -8.48 -7.65
C GLU A 23 -0.34 -7.66 -6.79
N PHE A 24 0.14 -6.61 -6.12
CA PHE A 24 -0.70 -5.69 -5.35
C PHE A 24 -1.71 -4.98 -6.24
N GLN A 25 -1.29 -4.49 -7.40
CA GLN A 25 -2.17 -3.83 -8.38
C GLN A 25 -3.20 -4.80 -8.95
N GLU A 26 -2.80 -6.00 -9.34
CA GLU A 26 -3.71 -7.04 -9.86
C GLU A 26 -4.74 -7.45 -8.80
N ARG A 27 -4.30 -7.59 -7.54
CA ARG A 27 -5.17 -8.02 -6.44
C ARG A 27 -6.17 -6.95 -6.01
N PHE A 28 -5.73 -5.71 -5.87
CA PHE A 28 -6.50 -4.64 -5.25
C PHE A 28 -7.01 -3.58 -6.23
N GLY A 29 -6.57 -3.56 -7.48
CA GLY A 29 -6.99 -2.62 -8.53
C GLY A 29 -8.30 -2.99 -9.22
N THR A 30 -9.32 -3.37 -8.46
CA THR A 30 -10.54 -4.01 -9.01
C THR A 30 -11.60 -3.05 -9.55
N ASN A 31 -11.48 -1.75 -9.29
CA ASN A 31 -12.40 -0.73 -9.79
C ASN A 31 -11.74 0.65 -9.84
N VAL A 32 -12.43 1.60 -10.47
CA VAL A 32 -11.93 2.97 -10.70
C VAL A 32 -11.52 3.67 -9.39
N THR A 33 -12.27 3.51 -8.30
CA THR A 33 -11.92 4.12 -7.00
C THR A 33 -10.60 3.57 -6.48
N ARG A 34 -10.44 2.24 -6.48
CA ARG A 34 -9.20 1.60 -6.02
C ARG A 34 -8.02 1.89 -6.94
N LEU A 35 -8.22 1.94 -8.26
CA LEU A 35 -7.17 2.31 -9.21
C LEU A 35 -6.66 3.73 -8.98
N ARG A 36 -7.57 4.69 -8.70
CA ARG A 36 -7.19 6.06 -8.34
C ARG A 36 -6.39 6.13 -7.03
N GLN A 37 -6.81 5.36 -6.02
CA GLN A 37 -6.09 5.27 -4.74
C GLN A 37 -4.69 4.66 -4.93
N ILE A 38 -4.57 3.61 -5.75
CA ILE A 38 -3.30 2.98 -6.12
C ILE A 38 -2.37 3.96 -6.82
N GLU A 39 -2.90 4.79 -7.72
CA GLU A 39 -2.09 5.83 -8.38
C GLU A 39 -1.56 6.86 -7.37
N GLY A 40 -2.40 7.28 -6.42
CA GLY A 40 -1.97 8.15 -5.32
C GLY A 40 -0.92 7.50 -4.43
N LEU A 41 -1.13 6.25 -4.05
CA LEU A 41 -0.16 5.46 -3.27
C LEU A 41 1.17 5.32 -4.02
N LYS A 42 1.14 5.09 -5.33
CA LYS A 42 2.35 5.00 -6.16
C LYS A 42 3.18 6.28 -6.07
N LYS A 43 2.54 7.45 -6.18
CA LYS A 43 3.22 8.75 -6.06
C LYS A 43 3.87 8.91 -4.68
N ALA A 44 3.18 8.54 -3.61
CA ALA A 44 3.74 8.56 -2.26
C ALA A 44 4.94 7.60 -2.12
N MET A 45 4.83 6.38 -2.65
CA MET A 45 5.90 5.39 -2.64
C MET A 45 7.13 5.83 -3.45
N GLU A 46 6.94 6.54 -4.55
CA GLU A 46 8.05 7.10 -5.35
C GLU A 46 8.84 8.15 -4.55
N GLN A 47 8.15 9.03 -3.82
CA GLN A 47 8.80 10.00 -2.92
C GLN A 47 9.53 9.31 -1.77
N LEU A 48 8.88 8.34 -1.12
CA LEU A 48 9.51 7.56 -0.05
C LEU A 48 10.75 6.81 -0.55
N LYS A 49 10.68 6.19 -1.72
CA LYS A 49 11.81 5.50 -2.33
C LYS A 49 12.95 6.46 -2.64
N ALA A 50 12.66 7.65 -3.18
CA ALA A 50 13.66 8.68 -3.43
C ALA A 50 14.32 9.18 -2.13
N ALA A 51 13.58 9.20 -1.03
CA ALA A 51 14.09 9.51 0.31
C ALA A 51 14.92 8.36 0.93
N GLY A 52 15.03 7.18 0.30
CA GLY A 52 15.78 6.04 0.85
C GLY A 52 14.93 4.98 1.56
N CYS A 53 13.60 5.12 1.56
CA CYS A 53 12.71 4.13 2.16
C CYS A 53 12.79 2.78 1.43
N ARG A 54 12.98 1.71 2.21
CA ARG A 54 13.11 0.34 1.69
C ARG A 54 11.81 -0.47 1.81
N THR A 55 10.92 -0.10 2.72
CA THR A 55 9.73 -0.89 3.02
C THR A 55 8.56 -0.01 3.42
N ILE A 56 7.40 -0.28 2.83
CA ILE A 56 6.11 0.30 3.18
C ILE A 56 5.14 -0.84 3.50
N TYR A 57 4.32 -0.64 4.52
CA TYR A 57 3.23 -1.52 4.91
C TYR A 57 1.92 -0.83 4.61
N ILE A 58 1.00 -1.55 3.95
CA ILE A 58 -0.34 -1.05 3.62
C ILE A 58 -1.36 -1.82 4.43
N ASN A 59 -2.31 -1.12 5.02
CA ASN A 59 -3.35 -1.70 5.85
C ASN A 59 -4.69 -0.96 5.65
N GLY A 60 -5.60 -1.13 6.60
CA GLY A 60 -6.86 -0.45 6.63
C GLY A 60 -7.90 -1.11 5.75
N SER A 61 -8.97 -0.36 5.50
CA SER A 61 -10.07 -0.86 4.67
C SER A 61 -9.65 -1.15 3.22
N PHE A 62 -8.52 -0.61 2.76
CA PHE A 62 -8.00 -0.83 1.42
C PHE A 62 -7.61 -2.27 1.12
N VAL A 63 -7.02 -2.99 2.09
CA VAL A 63 -6.56 -4.38 1.89
C VAL A 63 -7.61 -5.41 2.30
N THR A 64 -8.90 -5.05 2.20
CA THR A 64 -10.05 -5.92 2.51
C THR A 64 -10.89 -6.22 1.28
N SER A 65 -11.92 -7.07 1.43
CA SER A 65 -12.94 -7.34 0.41
C SER A 65 -13.88 -6.16 0.16
N LYS A 66 -13.77 -5.05 0.92
CA LYS A 66 -14.62 -3.87 0.74
C LYS A 66 -14.48 -3.33 -0.69
N PRO A 67 -15.58 -3.24 -1.46
CA PRO A 67 -15.51 -2.84 -2.86
C PRO A 67 -15.09 -1.37 -3.01
N ARG A 68 -15.52 -0.50 -2.09
CA ARG A 68 -15.18 0.93 -2.08
C ARG A 68 -14.55 1.31 -0.73
N PRO A 69 -13.23 1.11 -0.54
CA PRO A 69 -12.53 1.67 0.60
C PRO A 69 -12.47 3.20 0.50
N ASN A 70 -12.41 3.89 1.63
CA ASN A 70 -12.37 5.35 1.65
C ASN A 70 -10.98 5.87 1.24
N ASP A 71 -9.95 5.24 1.78
CA ASP A 71 -8.53 5.58 1.71
C ASP A 71 -7.68 4.30 1.85
N TYR A 72 -6.36 4.49 1.84
CA TYR A 72 -5.37 3.51 2.26
C TYR A 72 -4.69 4.00 3.53
N ASP A 73 -4.41 3.08 4.45
CA ASP A 73 -3.55 3.34 5.59
C ASP A 73 -2.16 2.80 5.28
N ALA A 74 -1.12 3.57 5.60
CA ALA A 74 0.25 3.14 5.38
C ALA A 74 1.19 3.58 6.50
N CYS A 75 2.20 2.76 6.76
CA CYS A 75 3.40 3.15 7.51
C CYS A 75 4.64 2.66 6.78
N TRP A 76 5.80 3.23 7.07
CA TRP A 76 7.04 2.92 6.37
C TRP A 76 8.22 2.79 7.33
N ASP A 77 9.24 2.06 6.91
CA ASP A 77 10.53 1.99 7.58
C ASP A 77 11.26 3.33 7.44
N THR A 78 11.80 3.84 8.55
CA THR A 78 12.50 5.12 8.61
C THR A 78 14.01 4.98 8.73
N GLU A 79 14.57 3.77 8.84
CA GLU A 79 15.99 3.55 9.15
C GLU A 79 16.94 4.30 8.19
N ASP A 80 16.69 4.21 6.89
CA ASP A 80 17.53 4.82 5.84
C ASP A 80 16.86 6.06 5.20
N VAL A 81 15.80 6.59 5.80
CA VAL A 81 14.98 7.67 5.20
C VAL A 81 15.55 9.05 5.51
N ASP A 82 15.85 9.82 4.47
CA ASP A 82 16.06 11.26 4.56
C ASP A 82 14.72 11.98 4.76
N VAL A 83 14.41 12.28 6.02
CA VAL A 83 13.18 13.00 6.38
C VAL A 83 13.16 14.42 5.80
N ASN A 84 14.31 15.07 5.60
CA ASN A 84 14.34 16.41 5.02
C ASN A 84 13.95 16.40 3.54
N TYR A 85 14.31 15.33 2.81
CA TYR A 85 13.84 15.13 1.45
C TYR A 85 12.30 15.13 1.41
N ILE A 86 11.66 14.35 2.29
CA ILE A 86 10.20 14.25 2.36
C ILE A 86 9.57 15.62 2.63
N LEU A 87 10.07 16.37 3.61
CA LEU A 87 9.51 17.67 3.99
C LEU A 87 9.59 18.74 2.89
N THR A 88 10.46 18.55 1.90
CA THR A 88 10.71 19.54 0.85
C THR A 88 10.19 19.12 -0.53
N HIS A 89 9.80 17.86 -0.70
CA HIS A 89 9.39 17.28 -1.99
C HIS A 89 8.02 16.58 -1.98
N ALA A 90 7.39 16.44 -0.81
CA ALA A 90 6.05 15.86 -0.66
C ALA A 90 4.91 16.87 -0.95
#